data_AF-A0A4Y2AFH1-F1
#
_entry.id   AF-A0A4Y2AFH1-F1
#
_cell.length_a   1.000
_cell.length_b   1.000
_cell.length_c   1.000
_cell.angle_alpha   90.00
_cell.angle_beta   90.00
_cell.angle_gamma   90.00
#
_symmetry.space_group_name_H-M   'P 1'
#
loop_
_entity.id
_entity.type
_entity.pdbx_description
1 polymer ?
#
loop_
_entity_poly.entity_id
_entity_poly.type
_entity_poly.pdbx_seq_one_letter_code
_entity_poly.pdbx_strand_id
1 'polypeptide(L)'
;MTRGKGCCRVLHLHEDNTRFLLLGVVMLIYMAAGAWLFQWLEHQNETDDRERYWEIYRWFMEKYNGTVDPADVEVLLWEYGNASSSGIIQKRPRWDYPGAFYFVGTVVSTIGE
;
A
#
# COMPACT_ATOMS: atom_id res chain seq x y z
N MET A 1 -46.04 17.31 38.46
CA MET A 1 -45.95 16.59 37.16
C MET A 1 -44.49 16.31 36.83
N THR A 2 -43.99 15.16 37.25
CA THR A 2 -42.59 14.76 37.07
C THR A 2 -42.36 14.08 35.72
N ARG A 3 -41.43 14.67 34.96
CA ARG A 3 -40.25 13.99 34.40
C ARG A 3 -40.51 12.87 33.37
N GLY A 4 -40.49 13.25 32.08
CA GLY A 4 -40.52 12.33 30.93
C GLY A 4 -39.60 12.75 29.76
N LYS A 5 -38.39 13.24 30.02
CA LYS A 5 -37.44 13.66 28.94
C LYS A 5 -36.01 13.08 29.02
N GLY A 6 -35.73 12.22 29.99
CA GLY A 6 -34.38 11.64 30.19
C GLY A 6 -34.14 10.27 29.55
N CYS A 7 -35.16 9.40 29.50
CA CYS A 7 -34.97 8.00 29.11
C CYS A 7 -34.65 7.85 27.60
N CYS A 8 -35.32 8.61 26.74
CA CYS A 8 -35.16 8.51 25.29
C CYS A 8 -33.76 8.94 24.80
N ARG A 9 -33.08 9.92 25.45
CA ARG A 9 -31.71 10.29 25.05
C ARG A 9 -30.67 9.27 25.46
N VAL A 10 -30.82 8.64 26.62
CA VAL A 10 -29.89 7.60 27.09
C VAL A 10 -30.06 6.32 26.28
N LEU A 11 -31.30 5.92 25.99
CA LEU A 11 -31.60 4.81 25.07
C LEU A 11 -31.06 5.09 23.66
N HIS A 12 -31.25 6.30 23.13
CA HIS A 12 -30.76 6.67 21.80
C HIS A 12 -29.22 6.70 21.72
N LEU A 13 -28.53 7.21 22.75
CA LEU A 13 -27.06 7.17 22.82
C LEU A 13 -26.53 5.73 22.90
N HIS A 14 -27.21 4.84 23.66
CA HIS A 14 -26.82 3.44 23.74
C HIS A 14 -27.09 2.69 22.42
N GLU A 15 -28.20 2.99 21.75
CA GLU A 15 -28.53 2.43 20.45
C GLU A 15 -27.55 2.89 19.36
N ASP A 16 -27.18 4.17 19.33
CA ASP A 16 -26.18 4.71 18.41
C ASP A 16 -24.79 4.10 18.64
N ASN A 17 -24.37 3.96 19.91
CA ASN A 17 -23.11 3.29 20.26
C ASN A 17 -23.11 1.81 19.86
N THR A 18 -24.26 1.13 20.03
CA THR A 18 -24.44 -0.27 19.62
C THR A 18 -24.38 -0.39 18.09
N ARG A 19 -25.03 0.51 17.36
CA ARG A 19 -24.98 0.58 15.89
C ARG A 19 -23.58 0.87 15.38
N PHE A 20 -22.86 1.81 16.01
CA PHE A 20 -21.48 2.13 15.66
C PHE A 20 -20.54 0.94 15.90
N LEU A 21 -20.69 0.25 17.03
CA LEU A 21 -19.93 -0.97 17.32
C LEU A 21 -20.26 -2.08 16.32
N LEU A 22 -21.54 -2.29 16.01
CA LEU A 22 -21.97 -3.27 15.02
C LEU A 22 -21.41 -2.93 13.63
N LEU A 23 -21.46 -1.67 13.22
CA LEU A 23 -20.85 -1.20 11.96
C LEU A 23 -19.35 -1.46 11.97
N GLY A 24 -18.66 -1.18 13.07
CA GLY A 24 -17.23 -1.49 13.23
C GLY A 24 -16.94 -2.98 13.05
N VAL A 25 -17.74 -3.86 13.66
CA VAL A 25 -17.60 -5.32 13.48
C VAL A 25 -17.83 -5.73 12.02
N VAL A 26 -18.88 -5.22 11.37
CA VAL A 26 -19.15 -5.49 9.95
C VAL A 26 -18.00 -5.00 9.07
N MET A 27 -17.46 -3.81 9.34
CA MET A 27 -16.30 -3.27 8.62
C MET A 27 -15.04 -4.13 8.80
N LEU A 28 -14.79 -4.63 10.01
CA LEU A 28 -13.67 -5.54 10.26
C LEU A 28 -13.82 -6.86 9.49
N ILE A 29 -15.04 -7.42 9.46
CA ILE A 29 -15.33 -8.63 8.67
C ILE A 29 -15.11 -8.34 7.17
N TYR A 30 -15.58 -7.19 6.68
CA TYR A 30 -15.38 -6.77 5.31
C TYR A 30 -13.89 -6.63 4.96
N MET A 31 -13.10 -5.98 5.82
CA MET A 31 -11.65 -5.85 5.65
C MET A 31 -10.95 -7.21 5.66
N ALA A 32 -11.32 -8.11 6.58
CA ALA A 32 -10.74 -9.45 6.66
C ALA A 32 -11.06 -10.29 5.41
N ALA A 33 -12.29 -10.23 4.91
CA ALA A 33 -12.69 -10.89 3.67
C ALA A 33 -11.94 -10.32 2.46
N GLY A 34 -11.79 -9.00 2.38
CA GLY A 34 -10.99 -8.33 1.34
C GLY A 34 -9.52 -8.74 1.40
N ALA A 35 -8.92 -8.74 2.59
CA ALA A 35 -7.52 -9.14 2.79
C ALA A 35 -7.29 -10.61 2.37
N TRP A 36 -8.18 -11.52 2.74
CA TRP A 36 -8.11 -12.91 2.33
C TRP A 36 -8.25 -13.07 0.81
N LEU A 37 -9.18 -12.35 0.18
CA LEU A 37 -9.36 -12.38 -1.26
C LEU A 37 -8.14 -11.85 -2.01
N PHE A 38 -7.60 -10.69 -1.61
CA PHE A 38 -6.39 -10.14 -2.21
C PHE A 38 -5.17 -11.03 -1.99
N GLN A 39 -5.02 -11.62 -0.80
CA GLN A 39 -3.96 -12.60 -0.56
C GLN A 39 -4.10 -13.78 -1.52
N TRP A 40 -5.30 -14.32 -1.72
CA TRP A 40 -5.49 -15.45 -2.62
C TRP A 40 -5.19 -15.10 -4.09
N LEU A 41 -5.58 -13.89 -4.53
CA LEU A 41 -5.36 -13.42 -5.90
C LEU A 41 -3.90 -13.04 -6.18
N GLU A 42 -3.26 -12.29 -5.28
CA GLU A 42 -1.94 -11.67 -5.54
C GLU A 42 -0.77 -12.57 -5.12
N HIS A 43 -0.97 -13.56 -4.24
CA HIS A 43 0.14 -14.35 -3.70
C HIS A 43 0.90 -15.15 -4.77
N GLN A 44 0.20 -15.65 -5.80
CA GLN A 44 0.85 -16.35 -6.90
C GLN A 44 1.71 -15.39 -7.73
N ASN A 45 1.16 -14.21 -8.08
CA ASN A 45 1.90 -13.21 -8.85
C ASN A 45 3.13 -12.70 -8.09
N GLU A 46 3.02 -12.47 -6.78
CA GLU A 46 4.15 -12.09 -5.93
C GLU A 46 5.25 -13.16 -5.93
N THR A 47 4.86 -14.44 -5.94
CA THR A 47 5.80 -15.57 -5.95
C THR A 47 6.51 -15.65 -7.31
N ASP A 48 5.77 -15.55 -8.41
CA ASP A 48 6.32 -15.57 -9.77
C ASP A 48 7.29 -14.40 -10.02
N ASP A 49 6.92 -13.18 -9.60
CA ASP A 49 7.78 -11.99 -9.73
C ASP A 49 9.07 -12.13 -8.89
N ARG A 50 8.96 -12.70 -7.69
CA ARG A 50 10.12 -12.99 -6.82
C ARG A 50 11.03 -14.04 -7.44
N GLU A 51 10.48 -15.14 -7.94
CA GLU A 51 11.25 -16.20 -8.58
C GLU A 51 11.98 -15.69 -9.81
N ARG A 52 11.29 -14.93 -10.67
CA ARG A 52 11.86 -14.31 -11.86
C ARG A 52 13.02 -13.36 -11.52
N TYR A 53 12.87 -12.54 -10.49
CA TYR A 53 13.96 -11.67 -10.03
C TYR A 53 15.21 -12.48 -9.66
N TRP A 54 15.06 -13.53 -8.85
CA TRP A 54 16.17 -14.37 -8.43
C TRP A 54 16.75 -15.23 -9.55
N GLU A 55 15.95 -15.63 -10.53
CA GLU A 55 16.41 -16.30 -11.73
C GLU A 55 17.34 -15.38 -12.54
N ILE A 56 16.92 -14.14 -12.82
CA ILE A 56 17.72 -13.17 -13.56
C ILE A 56 19.00 -12.81 -12.78
N TYR A 57 18.89 -12.62 -11.47
CA TYR A 57 20.03 -12.32 -10.60
C TYR A 57 21.07 -13.45 -10.65
N ARG A 58 20.65 -14.70 -10.44
CA ARG A 58 21.54 -15.86 -10.48
C ARG A 58 22.17 -16.03 -11.85
N TRP A 59 21.37 -15.93 -12.92
CA TRP A 59 21.87 -16.00 -14.29
C TRP A 59 22.96 -14.95 -14.56
N PHE A 60 22.79 -13.71 -14.09
CA PHE A 60 23.78 -12.66 -14.24
C PHE A 60 25.06 -12.97 -13.45
N MET A 61 24.93 -13.37 -12.19
CA MET A 61 26.07 -13.71 -11.33
C MET A 61 26.86 -14.91 -11.85
N GLU A 62 26.19 -15.93 -12.39
CA GLU A 62 26.83 -17.08 -13.03
C GLU A 62 27.57 -16.68 -14.31
N LYS A 63 26.93 -15.84 -15.14
CA LYS A 63 27.51 -15.38 -16.42
C LYS A 63 28.77 -14.55 -16.23
N TYR A 64 28.84 -13.74 -15.17
CA TYR A 64 29.95 -12.82 -14.89
C TYR A 64 30.79 -13.25 -13.68
N ASN A 65 30.72 -14.52 -13.31
CA ASN A 65 31.45 -15.07 -12.17
C ASN A 65 32.97 -14.83 -12.33
N GLY A 66 33.59 -14.24 -11.30
CA GLY A 66 35.01 -13.90 -11.29
C GLY A 66 35.39 -12.60 -12.02
N THR A 67 34.43 -11.94 -12.69
CA THR A 67 34.67 -10.62 -13.31
C THR A 67 34.09 -9.45 -12.53
N VAL A 68 33.02 -9.70 -11.77
CA VAL A 68 32.30 -8.69 -10.99
C VAL A 68 32.24 -9.16 -9.54
N ASP A 69 32.51 -8.24 -8.60
CA ASP A 69 32.33 -8.49 -7.18
C ASP A 69 30.82 -8.49 -6.85
N PRO A 70 30.28 -9.56 -6.22
CA PRO A 70 28.90 -9.58 -5.75
C PRO A 70 28.50 -8.35 -4.91
N ALA A 71 29.41 -7.83 -4.09
CA ALA A 71 29.14 -6.68 -3.23
C ALA A 71 28.84 -5.41 -4.05
N ASP A 72 29.59 -5.18 -5.14
CA ASP A 72 29.38 -4.03 -6.02
C ASP A 72 28.03 -4.11 -6.75
N VAL A 73 27.60 -5.33 -7.12
CA VAL A 73 26.28 -5.55 -7.72
C VAL A 73 25.16 -5.26 -6.74
N GLU A 74 25.30 -5.68 -5.48
CA GLU A 74 24.31 -5.40 -4.44
C GLU A 74 24.19 -3.89 -4.17
N VAL A 75 25.32 -3.17 -4.11
CA VAL A 75 25.33 -1.71 -3.98
C VAL A 75 24.62 -1.06 -5.17
N LEU A 76 24.92 -1.50 -6.39
CA LEU A 76 24.26 -0.97 -7.60
C LEU A 76 22.74 -1.23 -7.60
N LEU A 77 22.31 -2.43 -7.23
CA LEU A 77 20.89 -2.78 -7.14
C LEU A 77 20.17 -1.99 -6.04
N TRP A 78 20.85 -1.73 -4.92
CA TRP A 78 20.33 -0.88 -3.85
C TRP A 78 20.14 0.57 -4.32
N GLU A 79 21.16 1.16 -4.95
CA GLU A 79 21.09 2.53 -5.49
C GLU A 79 20.02 2.65 -6.57
N TYR A 80 19.95 1.68 -7.49
CA TYR A 80 18.91 1.64 -8.52
C TYR A 80 17.52 1.50 -7.91
N GLY A 81 17.34 0.62 -6.92
CA GLY A 81 16.08 0.45 -6.19
C GLY A 81 15.64 1.73 -5.48
N ASN A 82 16.57 2.40 -4.81
CA ASN A 82 16.32 3.68 -4.14
C ASN A 82 15.95 4.79 -5.13
N ALA A 83 16.71 4.94 -6.21
CA ALA A 83 16.45 5.92 -7.26
C ALA A 83 15.15 5.63 -8.04
N SER A 84 14.79 4.37 -8.23
CA SER A 84 13.51 3.96 -8.83
C SER A 84 12.33 4.28 -7.89
N SER A 85 12.44 3.95 -6.60
CA SER A 85 11.39 4.23 -5.61
C SER A 85 11.14 5.72 -5.39
N SER A 86 12.19 6.55 -5.51
CA SER A 86 12.09 8.01 -5.49
C SER A 86 11.63 8.62 -6.83
N GLY A 87 11.45 7.79 -7.86
CA GLY A 87 10.92 8.20 -9.16
C GLY A 87 11.92 8.93 -10.06
N ILE A 88 13.22 8.79 -9.82
CA ILE A 88 14.29 9.50 -10.55
C ILE A 88 14.53 8.88 -11.93
N ILE A 89 14.51 7.54 -12.04
CA ILE A 89 15.06 6.83 -13.22
C ILE A 89 14.05 6.62 -14.36
N GLN A 90 12.73 6.61 -14.10
CA GLN A 90 11.76 6.15 -15.12
C GLN A 90 10.55 7.07 -15.36
N LYS A 91 10.57 8.32 -14.89
CA LYS A 91 9.44 9.26 -15.08
C LYS A 91 9.91 10.65 -15.50
N ARG A 92 9.00 11.39 -16.15
CA ARG A 92 9.11 12.86 -16.28
C ARG A 92 9.42 13.47 -14.91
N PRO A 93 10.17 14.58 -14.81
CA PRO A 93 10.47 15.21 -13.53
C PRO A 93 9.20 15.38 -12.69
N ARG A 94 9.11 14.72 -11.52
CA ARG A 94 7.88 14.72 -10.68
C ARG A 94 7.47 16.13 -10.24
N TRP A 95 8.45 17.02 -10.08
CA TRP A 95 8.30 18.36 -9.51
C TRP A 95 8.44 19.48 -10.54
N ASP A 96 8.12 19.23 -11.81
CA ASP A 96 7.84 20.30 -12.76
C ASP A 96 6.46 20.93 -12.50
N TYR A 97 6.16 22.08 -13.12
CA TYR A 97 4.90 22.79 -12.85
C TYR A 97 3.65 21.92 -13.13
N PRO A 98 3.54 21.18 -14.26
CA PRO A 98 2.40 20.28 -14.51
C PRO A 98 2.32 19.12 -13.50
N GLY A 99 3.45 18.52 -13.12
CA GLY A 99 3.53 17.45 -12.13
C GLY A 99 3.12 17.93 -10.73
N ALA A 100 3.61 19.11 -10.32
CA ALA A 100 3.24 19.73 -9.06
C ALA A 100 1.74 20.10 -9.02
N PHE A 101 1.19 20.62 -10.13
CA PHE A 101 -0.24 20.91 -10.24
C PHE A 101 -1.10 19.64 -10.12
N TYR A 102 -0.70 18.56 -10.81
CA TYR A 102 -1.35 17.25 -10.69
C TYR A 102 -1.33 16.72 -9.24
N PHE A 103 -0.17 16.81 -8.57
CA PHE A 103 -0.01 16.40 -7.18
C PHE A 103 -0.95 17.16 -6.24
N VAL A 104 -1.05 18.49 -6.37
CA VAL A 104 -2.03 19.26 -5.58
C VAL A 104 -3.45 18.78 -5.86
N GLY A 105 -3.76 18.43 -7.11
CA GLY A 105 -5.02 17.80 -7.48
C GLY A 105 -5.28 16.50 -6.72
N THR A 106 -4.30 15.61 -6.59
CA THR A 106 -4.46 14.32 -5.88
C THR A 106 -4.65 14.51 -4.37
N VAL A 107 -4.02 15.55 -3.79
CA VAL A 107 -4.21 15.93 -2.38
C VAL A 107 -5.63 16.45 -2.14
N VAL A 108 -6.10 17.41 -2.94
CA VAL A 108 -7.43 18.02 -2.76
C VAL A 108 -8.56 17.03 -3.06
N SER A 109 -8.36 16.13 -4.03
CA SER A 109 -9.32 15.07 -4.36
C SER A 109 -9.28 13.87 -3.41
N THR A 110 -8.39 13.87 -2.41
CA THR A 110 -8.20 12.78 -1.44
C THR A 110 -7.80 11.44 -2.07
N ILE A 111 -7.25 11.46 -3.29
CA ILE A 111 -6.70 10.26 -3.94
C ILE A 111 -5.39 9.86 -3.25
N GLY A 112 -4.45 10.80 -3.15
CA GLY A 112 -3.10 10.56 -2.63
C GLY A 112 -2.24 9.69 -3.57
N GLU A 113 -1.08 10.23 -3.97
CA GLU A 113 -0.06 9.51 -4.75
C GLU A 113 1.33 9.65 -4.13
#